data_AF-A0A366EGA9-F1
#
_entry.id   AF-A0A366EGA9-F1
#
_cell.length_a   1.000
_cell.length_b   1.000
_cell.length_c   1.000
_cell.angle_alpha   90.00
_cell.angle_beta   90.00
_cell.angle_gamma   90.00
#
_symmetry.space_group_name_H-M   'P 1'
#
loop_
_entity.id
_entity.type
_entity.pdbx_description
1 polymer ?
#
loop_
_entity_poly.entity_id
_entity_poly.type
_entity_poly.pdbx_seq_one_letter_code
_entity_poly.pdbx_strand_id
1 'polypeptide(L)' 'MIDLPWKLFSQTGNIETYLLMKELEADTNDGLEAYVEDDIEEYDHNF' A
#
# COMPACT_ATOMS: atom_id res chain seq x y z
N MET A 1 7.35 -5.88 -0.69
CA MET A 1 6.08 -5.99 -1.44
C MET A 1 4.99 -6.41 -0.48
N ILE A 2 4.07 -5.48 -0.23
CA ILE A 2 3.02 -5.50 0.79
C ILE A 2 1.77 -6.24 0.29
N ASP A 3 1.96 -7.40 -0.35
CA ASP A 3 0.88 -8.06 -1.08
C ASP A 3 -0.10 -8.84 -0.19
N LEU A 4 0.15 -8.92 1.12
CA LEU A 4 -0.65 -9.77 2.01
C LEU A 4 -2.12 -9.31 2.12
N PRO A 5 -2.43 -8.01 2.37
CA PRO A 5 -3.82 -7.56 2.45
C PRO A 5 -4.54 -7.73 1.11
N TRP A 6 -3.87 -7.38 0.00
CA TRP A 6 -4.45 -7.52 -1.34
C TRP A 6 -4.71 -8.98 -1.72
N LYS A 7 -3.79 -9.90 -1.39
CA LYS A 7 -3.97 -11.33 -1.64
C LYS A 7 -5.11 -11.91 -0.80
N LEU A 8 -5.21 -11.54 0.48
CA LEU A 8 -6.28 -12.00 1.35
C LEU A 8 -7.64 -11.48 0.89
N PHE A 9 -7.72 -10.20 0.52
CA PHE A 9 -8.92 -9.61 -0.06
C PHE A 9 -9.32 -10.29 -1.37
N SER A 10 -8.38 -10.50 -2.29
CA SER A 10 -8.67 -11.15 -3.59
C SER A 10 -9.18 -12.58 -3.44
N GLN A 11 -8.80 -13.29 -2.37
CA GLN A 11 -9.24 -14.66 -2.12
C GLN A 11 -10.58 -14.72 -1.38
N THR A 12 -10.85 -13.78 -0.47
CA THR A 12 -11.97 -13.89 0.48
C THR A 12 -13.08 -12.87 0.23
N GLY A 13 -12.80 -11.78 -0.48
CA GLY A 13 -13.68 -10.63 -0.64
C GLY A 13 -14.01 -9.90 0.66
N ASN A 14 -13.32 -10.20 1.77
CA ASN A 14 -13.61 -9.61 3.06
C ASN A 14 -13.01 -8.21 3.17
N ILE A 15 -13.84 -7.20 2.87
CA ILE A 15 -13.44 -5.79 2.88
C ILE A 15 -13.08 -5.26 4.26
N GLU A 16 -13.75 -5.73 5.32
CA GLU A 16 -13.49 -5.28 6.70
C GLU A 16 -12.06 -5.67 7.12
N THR A 17 -11.65 -6.90 6.82
CA THR A 17 -10.31 -7.39 7.14
C THR A 17 -9.24 -6.64 6.35
N TYR A 18 -9.49 -6.35 5.07
CA TYR A 18 -8.59 -5.57 4.24
C TYR A 18 -8.33 -4.18 4.83
N LEU A 19 -9.39 -3.47 5.21
CA LEU A 19 -9.28 -2.13 5.78
C LEU A 19 -8.53 -2.11 7.11
N LEU A 20 -8.81 -3.08 8.01
CA LEU A 20 -8.08 -3.22 9.27
C LEU A 20 -6.58 -3.47 9.05
N MET A 21 -6.23 -4.31 8.07
CA MET A 21 -4.82 -4.55 7.72
C MET A 21 -4.16 -3.30 7.15
N LYS A 22 -4.85 -2.55 6.29
CA LYS A 22 -4.36 -1.28 5.73
C LYS A 22 -4.14 -0.22 6.81
N GLU A 23 -5.00 -0.16 7.83
CA GLU A 23 -4.85 0.76 8.96
C GLU A 23 -3.61 0.42 9.80
N LEU A 24 -3.40 -0.87 10.12
CA LEU A 24 -2.20 -1.33 10.82
C LEU A 24 -0.92 -1.12 10.01
N GLU A 25 -0.99 -1.24 8.68
CA GLU A 25 0.13 -0.89 7.80
C GLU A 25 0.42 0.60 7.83
N ALA A 26 -0.60 1.47 7.76
CA ALA A 26 -0.42 2.91 7.85
C ALA A 26 0.22 3.32 9.19
N ASP A 27 -0.27 2.78 10.31
CA ASP A 27 0.30 3.00 11.64
C ASP A 27 1.77 2.55 11.77
N THR A 28 2.20 1.59 10.96
CA THR A 28 3.58 1.07 10.95
C THR A 28 4.47 1.72 9.88
N ASN A 29 3.89 2.35 8.85
CA ASN A 29 4.58 2.98 7.71
C ASN A 29 4.68 4.51 7.77
N ASP A 30 4.23 5.18 8.83
CA ASP A 30 4.38 6.64 9.04
C ASP A 30 5.84 7.16 8.88
N GLY A 31 6.85 6.28 8.80
CA GLY A 31 8.23 6.64 8.47
C GLY A 31 8.77 6.16 7.11
N LEU A 32 8.04 5.33 6.34
CA LEU A 32 8.57 4.62 5.17
C LEU A 32 7.82 4.91 3.86
N GLU A 33 6.50 5.16 3.89
CA GLU A 33 5.72 5.40 2.65
C GLU A 33 5.92 6.80 2.06
N ALA A 34 6.30 7.79 2.87
CA ALA A 34 6.64 9.13 2.39
C ALA A 34 7.83 9.17 1.41
N TYR A 35 8.62 8.08 1.32
CA TYR A 35 9.77 7.99 0.41
C TYR A 35 9.48 7.23 -0.89
N VAL A 36 8.38 6.47 -0.98
CA VAL A 36 8.13 5.57 -2.13
C VAL A 36 7.24 6.21 -3.19
N GLU A 37 6.44 7.21 -2.83
CA GLU A 37 5.56 7.92 -3.78
C GLU A 37 6.32 8.99 -4.60
N ASP A 38 7.35 9.62 -4.02
CA ASP A 38 8.16 10.66 -4.68
C ASP A 38 9.07 10.11 -5.80
N ASP A 39 9.52 8.85 -5.69
CA ASP A 39 10.39 8.19 -6.69
C ASP A 39 9.63 7.75 -7.96
N ILE A 40 8.29 7.71 -7.95
CA ILE A 40 7.49 7.25 -9.09
C ILE A 40 7.15 8.42 -10.05
N GLU A 41 7.12 9.67 -9.57
CA GLU A 41 6.78 10.84 -10.39
C GLU A 41 7.95 11.35 -11.28
N GLU A 42 9.20 10.93 -11.06
CA GLU A 42 10.35 11.45 -11.84
C GLU A 42 10.51 10.84 -13.25
N TYR A 43 9.77 9.78 -13.60
CA TYR A 43 9.97 9.08 -14.89
C TYR A 43 9.07 9.54 -16.07
N ASP A 44 8.11 10.45 -15.87
CA ASP A 44 7.17 10.88 -16.94
C ASP A 44 7.42 12.29 -17.50
N HIS A 45 8.43 13.04 -17.02
CA HIS A 45 8.67 14.42 -17.50
C HIS A 45 9.80 14.59 -18.53
N ASN A 46 10.29 13.50 -19.13
CA ASN A 46 11.30 13.54 -20.20
C ASN A 46 10.75 13.15 -21.58
N PHE A 47 9.66 13.80 -22.03
CA PHE A 47 9.23 13.79 -23.43
C PHE A 47 8.84 15.18 -23.93
#